data_AF-A0A0C2TAX4-F1
#
_entry.id   AF-A0A0C2TAX4-F1
#
_cell.length_a   1.000
_cell.length_b   1.000
_cell.length_c   1.000
_cell.angle_alpha   90.00
_cell.angle_beta   90.00
_cell.angle_gamma   90.00
#
_symmetry.space_group_name_H-M   'P 1'
#
loop_
_entity.id
_entity.type
_entity.pdbx_description
1 polymer ?
#
loop_
_entity_poly.entity_id
_entity_poly.type
_entity_poly.pdbx_seq_one_letter_code
_entity_poly.pdbx_strand_id
1 'polypeptide(L)'
;MTAFNIHIVVLHKMEDAIALLEKRSSIYSGRPIPPITHLSGMDFITSLLPYEDRWRNHRRVFQEAFGKDRVHSYHHIITEKVHIFLGELLKYPSRFSDHCTWLAGSIIFDVTFG
;
A
#
# COMPACT_ATOMS: atom_id res chain seq x y z
N MET A 1 25.77 6.50 1.29
CA MET A 1 25.66 6.42 -0.18
C MET A 1 25.07 7.74 -0.67
N THR A 2 25.50 8.31 -1.78
CA THR A 2 24.93 9.58 -2.29
C THR A 2 24.18 9.31 -3.58
N ALA A 3 22.92 9.74 -3.69
CA ALA A 3 22.17 9.75 -4.94
C ALA A 3 21.31 11.02 -5.00
N PHE A 4 21.10 11.58 -6.20
CA PHE A 4 20.36 12.83 -6.40
C PHE A 4 20.85 14.01 -5.53
N ASN A 5 22.17 14.07 -5.26
CA ASN A 5 22.77 15.04 -4.34
C ASN A 5 22.24 14.99 -2.89
N ILE A 6 21.68 13.84 -2.49
CA ILE A 6 21.18 13.56 -1.14
C ILE A 6 22.04 12.46 -0.52
N HIS A 7 22.44 12.65 0.73
CA HIS A 7 23.12 11.62 1.50
C HIS A 7 22.10 10.59 2.02
N ILE A 8 22.24 9.35 1.57
CA ILE A 8 21.37 8.21 1.87
C ILE A 8 22.08 7.27 2.85
N VAL A 9 21.36 6.95 3.93
CA VAL A 9 21.72 5.93 4.91
C VAL A 9 20.89 4.68 4.62
N VAL A 10 21.57 3.53 4.44
CA VAL A 10 20.92 2.24 4.19
C VAL A 10 20.90 1.45 5.49
N LEU A 11 19.71 1.06 5.94
CA LEU A 11 19.53 0.21 7.12
C LEU A 11 19.66 -1.26 6.69
N HIS A 12 20.58 -2.00 7.31
CA HIS A 12 20.81 -3.42 6.99
C HIS A 12 20.28 -4.36 8.07
N LYS A 13 20.31 -3.93 9.34
CA LYS A 13 19.88 -4.73 10.49
C LYS A 13 18.40 -4.50 10.79
N MET A 14 17.69 -5.57 11.14
CA MET A 14 16.28 -5.48 11.49
C MET A 14 16.05 -4.64 12.74
N GLU A 15 16.97 -4.73 13.71
CA GLU A 15 16.91 -3.99 14.96
C GLU A 15 16.95 -2.47 14.70
N ASP A 16 17.80 -2.04 13.76
CA ASP A 16 17.92 -0.63 13.36
C ASP A 16 16.64 -0.16 12.63
N ALA A 17 16.07 -1.01 11.76
CA ALA A 17 14.82 -0.73 11.06
C ALA A 17 13.65 -0.56 12.04
N ILE A 18 13.48 -1.46 13.01
CA ILE A 18 12.46 -1.35 14.07
C ILE A 18 12.71 -0.09 14.92
N ALA A 19 13.97 0.15 15.33
CA ALA A 19 14.30 1.29 16.19
C ALA A 19 14.02 2.64 15.54
N LEU A 20 14.16 2.75 14.21
CA LEU A 20 13.96 4.00 13.47
C LEU A 20 12.54 4.12 12.91
N LEU A 21 12.04 3.10 12.22
CA LEU A 21 10.81 3.16 11.42
C LEU A 21 9.54 2.80 12.20
N GLU A 22 9.67 2.15 13.36
CA GLU A 22 8.53 1.81 14.22
C GLU A 22 8.55 2.65 15.51
N LYS A 23 9.58 2.44 16.35
CA LYS A 23 9.69 3.10 17.67
C LYS A 23 9.85 4.61 17.58
N ARG A 24 10.53 5.10 16.53
CA ARG A 24 10.79 6.54 16.27
C ARG A 24 10.15 7.00 14.96
N SER A 25 9.07 6.34 14.55
CA SER A 25 8.36 6.61 13.31
C SER A 25 7.98 8.09 13.15
N SER A 26 7.65 8.80 14.23
CA SER A 26 7.31 10.23 14.19
C SER A 26 8.45 11.13 13.70
N ILE A 27 9.71 10.69 13.83
CA ILE A 27 10.91 11.44 13.42
C ILE A 27 11.38 11.00 12.03
N TYR A 28 11.36 9.69 11.76
CA TYR A 28 11.99 9.12 10.56
C TYR A 28 11.01 8.72 9.43
N SER A 29 9.69 8.84 9.62
CA SER A 29 8.70 8.47 8.57
C SER A 29 8.46 9.57 7.53
N GLY A 30 9.16 10.71 7.62
CA GLY A 30 9.15 11.73 6.59
C GLY A 30 9.65 11.17 5.25
N ARG A 31 9.06 11.62 4.14
CA ARG A 31 9.38 11.11 2.80
C ARG A 31 9.80 12.27 1.89
N PRO A 32 10.89 12.12 1.11
CA PRO A 32 11.18 13.05 0.03
C PRO A 32 10.02 13.02 -0.97
N ILE A 33 9.52 14.19 -1.36
CA ILE A 33 8.49 14.31 -2.40
C ILE A 33 9.19 14.53 -3.74
N PRO A 34 9.15 13.57 -4.67
CA PRO A 34 9.71 13.79 -6.00
C PRO A 34 8.95 14.91 -6.72
N PRO A 35 9.62 15.79 -7.49
CA PRO A 35 8.95 16.87 -8.23
C PRO A 35 7.81 16.39 -9.14
N ILE A 36 7.91 15.16 -9.66
CA ILE A 36 6.89 14.57 -10.52
C ILE A 36 5.53 14.45 -9.84
N THR A 37 5.47 14.29 -8.51
CA THR A 37 4.20 14.11 -7.77
C THR A 37 3.25 15.28 -7.98
N HIS A 38 3.75 16.52 -7.92
CA HIS A 38 2.93 17.70 -8.16
C HIS A 38 2.66 17.90 -9.65
N LEU A 39 3.67 17.70 -10.50
CA LEU A 39 3.55 17.88 -11.96
C LEU A 39 2.53 16.92 -12.60
N SER A 40 2.37 15.72 -12.06
CA SER A 40 1.39 14.74 -12.52
C SER A 40 0.02 14.88 -11.86
N GLY A 41 -0.18 15.86 -10.98
CA GLY A 41 -1.40 16.00 -10.18
C GLY A 41 -1.65 14.84 -9.21
N MET A 42 -0.59 14.13 -8.78
CA MET A 42 -0.68 12.98 -7.85
C MET A 42 -0.47 13.38 -6.38
N ASP A 43 -0.46 14.67 -6.07
CA ASP A 43 -0.27 15.23 -4.74
C ASP A 43 -1.46 15.01 -3.78
N PHE A 44 -2.53 14.34 -4.24
CA PHE A 44 -3.61 13.82 -3.41
C PHE A 44 -3.40 12.37 -2.94
N ILE A 45 -2.46 11.64 -3.55
CA ILE A 45 -2.23 10.22 -3.23
C ILE A 45 -1.59 10.11 -1.85
N THR A 46 -2.27 9.44 -0.92
CA THR A 46 -1.84 9.30 0.48
C THR A 46 -0.41 8.77 0.64
N SER A 47 0.03 7.84 -0.21
CA SER A 47 1.38 7.26 -0.13
C SER A 47 2.50 8.23 -0.57
N LEU A 48 2.14 9.31 -1.26
CA LEU A 48 3.05 10.36 -1.76
C LEU A 48 3.00 11.64 -0.93
N LEU A 49 2.14 11.71 0.09
CA LEU A 49 2.07 12.85 1.00
C LEU A 49 3.23 12.85 2.01
N PRO A 50 3.74 14.03 2.41
CA PRO A 50 4.67 14.14 3.52
C PRO A 50 4.00 13.72 4.83
N TYR A 51 4.80 13.33 5.82
CA TYR A 51 4.31 12.93 7.14
C TYR A 51 3.86 14.13 7.98
N GLU A 52 2.71 14.67 7.60
CA GLU A 52 2.09 15.88 8.16
C GLU A 52 0.62 15.61 8.50
N ASP A 53 -0.09 16.63 8.98
CA ASP A 53 -1.50 16.50 9.41
C ASP A 53 -2.42 16.03 8.28
N ARG A 54 -2.17 16.45 7.03
CA ARG A 54 -2.91 15.95 5.87
C ARG A 54 -2.77 14.42 5.72
N TRP A 55 -1.56 13.90 5.85
CA TRP A 55 -1.33 12.46 5.81
C TRP A 55 -1.97 11.74 7.00
N ARG A 56 -1.89 12.30 8.21
CA ARG A 56 -2.54 11.72 9.42
C ARG A 56 -4.05 11.63 9.25
N ASN A 57 -4.67 12.67 8.68
CA ASN A 57 -6.09 12.70 8.40
C ASN A 57 -6.50 11.65 7.37
N HIS A 58 -5.76 11.53 6.24
CA HIS A 58 -5.99 10.46 5.29
C HIS A 58 -5.84 9.09 5.98
N ARG A 59 -4.76 8.88 6.73
CA ARG A 59 -4.50 7.62 7.43
C ARG A 59 -5.64 7.23 8.37
N ARG A 60 -6.26 8.20 9.07
CA ARG A 60 -7.43 7.94 9.92
C ARG A 60 -8.60 7.36 9.11
N VAL A 61 -8.94 7.97 7.97
CA VAL A 61 -10.00 7.47 7.08
C VAL A 61 -9.65 6.07 6.55
N PHE A 62 -8.41 5.83 6.14
CA PHE A 62 -7.97 4.49 5.73
C PHE A 62 -8.07 3.47 6.86
N GLN A 63 -7.79 3.83 8.11
CA GLN A 63 -7.97 2.93 9.25
C GLN A 63 -9.45 2.67 9.56
N GLU A 64 -10.33 3.65 9.34
CA GLU A 64 -11.77 3.48 9.53
C GLU A 64 -12.38 2.52 8.50
N ALA A 65 -11.84 2.46 7.28
CA ALA A 65 -12.30 1.56 6.21
C ALA A 65 -11.58 0.20 6.22
N PHE A 66 -10.26 0.18 6.41
CA PHE A 66 -9.42 -1.02 6.28
C PHE A 66 -8.81 -1.50 7.60
N GLY A 67 -9.31 -1.00 8.74
CA GLY A 67 -8.91 -1.47 10.06
C GLY A 67 -9.33 -2.92 10.29
N LYS A 68 -8.67 -3.58 11.25
CA LYS A 68 -8.89 -5.01 11.56
C LYS A 68 -10.38 -5.36 11.75
N ASP A 69 -11.13 -4.47 12.41
CA ASP A 69 -12.54 -4.66 12.71
C ASP A 69 -13.45 -4.59 11.48
N ARG A 70 -12.98 -3.96 10.38
CA ARG A 70 -13.72 -3.84 9.12
C ARG A 70 -13.39 -4.90 8.10
N VAL A 71 -12.18 -5.46 8.12
CA VAL A 71 -11.74 -6.44 7.10
C VAL A 71 -12.73 -7.61 6.96
N HIS A 72 -13.36 -8.02 8.07
CA HIS A 72 -14.37 -9.08 8.07
C HIS A 72 -15.58 -8.79 7.18
N SER A 73 -16.00 -7.53 7.00
CA SER A 73 -17.10 -7.20 6.09
C SER A 73 -16.77 -7.48 4.63
N TYR A 74 -15.48 -7.52 4.26
CA TYR A 74 -15.04 -7.80 2.89
C TYR A 74 -14.78 -9.28 2.59
N HIS A 75 -14.93 -10.17 3.59
CA HIS A 75 -14.66 -11.60 3.40
C HIS A 75 -15.50 -12.23 2.29
N HIS A 76 -16.76 -11.79 2.13
CA HIS A 76 -17.62 -12.30 1.07
C HIS A 76 -17.07 -11.96 -0.32
N ILE A 77 -16.64 -10.71 -0.54
CA ILE A 77 -15.98 -10.25 -1.78
C ILE A 77 -14.71 -11.06 -2.03
N ILE A 78 -13.84 -11.17 -1.02
CA ILE A 78 -12.58 -11.90 -1.15
C ILE A 78 -12.83 -13.37 -1.51
N THR A 79 -13.79 -14.02 -0.85
CA THR A 79 -14.14 -15.43 -1.09
C THR A 79 -14.65 -15.62 -2.52
N GLU A 80 -15.54 -14.76 -3.00
CA GLU A 80 -16.04 -14.79 -4.37
C GLU A 80 -14.91 -14.67 -5.39
N LYS A 81 -14.04 -13.65 -5.26
CA LYS A 81 -12.93 -13.45 -6.20
C LYS A 81 -11.91 -14.59 -6.15
N VAL A 82 -11.65 -15.16 -4.98
CA VAL A 82 -10.77 -16.33 -4.84
C VAL A 82 -11.35 -17.56 -5.55
N HIS A 83 -12.66 -17.82 -5.46
CA HIS A 83 -13.27 -18.92 -6.20
C HIS A 83 -13.11 -18.77 -7.72
N ILE A 84 -13.32 -17.57 -8.25
CA ILE A 84 -13.11 -17.28 -9.67
C ILE A 84 -11.63 -17.48 -10.04
N PHE A 85 -10.71 -16.92 -9.25
CA PHE A 85 -9.27 -17.08 -9.44
C PHE A 85 -8.85 -18.54 -9.49
N LEU A 86 -9.30 -19.37 -8.54
CA LEU A 86 -8.96 -20.80 -8.49
C LEU A 86 -9.52 -21.55 -9.70
N GLY A 87 -10.73 -21.21 -10.14
CA GLY A 87 -11.33 -21.80 -11.35
C GLY A 87 -10.53 -21.47 -12.62
N GLU A 88 -10.10 -20.22 -12.77
CA GLU A 88 -9.30 -19.80 -13.93
C GLU A 88 -7.85 -20.32 -13.86
N LEU A 89 -7.28 -20.42 -12.66
CA LEU A 89 -5.97 -21.01 -12.46
C LEU A 89 -5.96 -22.50 -12.80
N LEU A 90 -7.02 -23.24 -12.46
CA LEU A 90 -7.15 -24.66 -12.81
C LEU A 90 -7.19 -24.88 -14.33
N LYS A 91 -7.89 -24.00 -15.06
CA LYS A 91 -7.99 -24.07 -16.53
C LYS A 91 -6.69 -23.64 -17.22
N TYR A 92 -6.05 -22.58 -16.70
CA TYR A 92 -4.89 -21.95 -17.33
C TYR A 92 -3.75 -21.73 -16.33
N PRO A 93 -3.09 -22.80 -15.84
CA PRO A 93 -2.07 -22.71 -14.80
C PRO A 93 -0.83 -21.95 -15.23
N SER A 94 -0.50 -21.93 -16.53
CA SER A 94 0.63 -21.17 -17.08
C SER A 94 0.49 -19.66 -16.94
N ARG A 95 -0.71 -19.15 -16.65
CA ARG A 95 -1.02 -17.72 -16.51
C ARG A 95 -1.10 -17.27 -15.05
N PHE A 96 -0.46 -17.99 -14.13
CA PHE A 96 -0.50 -17.72 -12.69
C PHE A 96 -0.29 -16.24 -12.32
N SER A 97 0.71 -15.57 -12.91
CA SER A 97 1.00 -14.16 -12.63
C SER A 97 -0.15 -13.22 -13.04
N ASP A 98 -0.78 -13.49 -14.19
CA ASP A 98 -1.93 -12.70 -14.67
C ASP A 98 -3.11 -12.88 -13.71
N HIS A 99 -3.35 -14.12 -13.29
CA HIS A 99 -4.43 -14.46 -12.37
C HIS A 99 -4.25 -13.81 -10.99
N CYS A 100 -3.02 -13.76 -10.46
CA CYS A 100 -2.71 -13.05 -9.22
C CYS A 100 -2.94 -11.54 -9.35
N THR A 101 -2.53 -10.96 -10.47
CA THR A 101 -2.75 -9.53 -10.76
C THR A 101 -4.24 -9.22 -10.85
N TRP A 102 -5.00 -10.07 -11.54
CA TRP A 102 -6.45 -9.96 -11.64
C TRP A 102 -7.14 -10.12 -10.29
N LEU A 103 -6.73 -11.08 -9.46
CA LEU A 103 -7.29 -11.29 -8.13
C LEU A 103 -7.09 -10.04 -7.26
N ALA A 104 -5.87 -9.50 -7.21
CA ALA A 104 -5.59 -8.28 -6.45
C ALA A 104 -6.42 -7.10 -6.95
N GLY A 105 -6.47 -6.89 -8.26
CA GLY A 105 -7.25 -5.81 -8.88
C GLY A 105 -8.74 -5.93 -8.60
N SER A 106 -9.33 -7.10 -8.83
CA SER A 106 -10.77 -7.34 -8.65
C SER A 106 -11.22 -7.12 -7.21
N ILE A 107 -10.44 -7.55 -6.21
CA ILE A 107 -10.74 -7.28 -4.80
C ILE A 107 -10.68 -5.78 -4.51
N ILE A 108 -9.65 -5.08 -5.01
CA ILE A 108 -9.51 -3.63 -4.80
C ILE A 108 -10.72 -2.90 -5.40
N PHE A 109 -11.12 -3.22 -6.63
CA PHE A 109 -12.25 -2.56 -7.29
C PHE A 109 -13.56 -2.76 -6.53
N ASP A 110 -13.95 -4.00 -6.23
CA ASP A 110 -15.21 -4.28 -5.52
C ASP A 110 -15.24 -3.67 -4.11
N VAL A 111 -14.11 -3.73 -3.37
CA VAL A 111 -14.06 -3.15 -2.02
C VAL A 111 -14.15 -1.61 -2.05
N THR A 112 -13.60 -0.97 -3.08
CA THR A 112 -13.50 0.50 -3.13
C THR A 112 -14.68 1.17 -3.85
N PHE A 113 -15.25 0.50 -4.87
CA PHE A 113 -16.29 1.07 -5.73
C PHE A 113 -17.63 0.33 -5.67
N GLY A 114 -17.66 -0.89 -5.15
CA GLY A 114 -18.84 -1.77 -5.16
C GLY A 114 -18.88 -2.65 -6.40
#